data_AF-A1U3A5-F1
#
_entry.id   AF-A1U3A5-F1
#
_cell.length_a   1.000
_cell.length_b   1.000
_cell.length_c   1.000
_cell.angle_alpha   90.00
_cell.angle_beta   90.00
_cell.angle_gamma   90.00
#
_symmetry.space_group_name_H-M   'P 1'
#
loop_
_entity.id
_entity.type
_entity.pdbx_description
1 polymer ?
#
loop_
_entity_poly.entity_id
_entity_poly.type
_entity_poly.pdbx_seq_one_letter_code
_entity_poly.pdbx_strand_id
1 'polypeptide(L)'
;MKRLISLSVPLLSLAIAGCGDESDDLPVDGREFDGVTYSERAPYQGRVIDGYLNNARVWLDLDGNGQYTAGPVEIELDSGNTHILEDGEPTVMSGPGGRFSMDVSALDVPPSIGANLDPRDYPLYALAIPGQTLEERSYGDEPVSRAFLMSASPGVTNITPLTTLARFRSLAGQWNTENPIPDNRFADLDGINLWKDYILANDDRAHAYARALARFMASQIPDGYNDYLAGNGSDGSEASLLPRDGVYLLGYSVVQNVDEIIAIVDAAVSGGNYGNVDTDALVLPDVDVEVSNPRLLVSQRISARPTRSDTLPTNTSDLCVFRRT
;
A
#
# COMPACT_ATOMS: atom_id res chain seq x y z
N MET A 1 66.32 49.05 -26.27
CA MET A 1 65.09 49.38 -27.04
C MET A 1 63.94 48.51 -26.52
N LYS A 2 62.76 49.12 -26.28
CA LYS A 2 61.42 48.55 -25.97
C LYS A 2 61.31 47.72 -24.68
N ARG A 3 61.01 48.32 -23.52
CA ARG A 3 59.72 48.81 -22.95
C ARG A 3 58.72 47.70 -22.58
N LEU A 4 58.59 47.55 -21.25
CA LEU A 4 57.56 46.87 -20.46
C LEU A 4 56.15 47.35 -20.83
N ILE A 5 55.18 46.44 -20.79
CA ILE A 5 53.77 46.77 -20.61
C ILE A 5 53.19 45.80 -19.57
N SER A 6 53.18 46.27 -18.33
CA SER A 6 52.29 45.85 -17.27
C SER A 6 50.85 46.22 -17.66
N LEU A 7 49.97 45.24 -17.83
CA LEU A 7 48.54 45.50 -18.01
C LEU A 7 47.85 45.44 -16.64
N SER A 8 47.43 46.62 -16.21
CA SER A 8 46.61 46.93 -15.05
C SER A 8 45.24 46.26 -15.10
N VAL A 9 44.82 45.73 -13.94
CA VAL A 9 43.45 45.30 -13.62
C VAL A 9 42.52 46.53 -13.60
N PRO A 10 41.42 46.55 -14.37
CA PRO A 10 40.28 47.39 -14.07
C PRO A 10 39.27 46.62 -13.21
N LEU A 11 39.09 47.07 -11.96
CA LEU A 11 37.89 46.79 -11.17
C LEU A 11 36.68 47.32 -11.95
N LEU A 12 35.80 46.42 -12.40
CA LEU A 12 34.50 46.80 -12.93
C LEU A 12 33.47 46.68 -11.80
N SER A 13 33.05 47.83 -11.30
CA SER A 13 31.94 48.01 -10.37
C SER A 13 30.64 47.65 -11.09
N LEU A 14 30.01 46.52 -10.73
CA LEU A 14 28.62 46.29 -11.11
C LEU A 14 27.69 46.87 -10.04
N ALA A 15 26.74 47.64 -10.55
CA ALA A 15 25.75 48.39 -9.80
C ALA A 15 24.78 47.49 -9.03
N ILE A 16 24.36 48.02 -7.88
CA ILE A 16 23.25 47.55 -7.06
C ILE A 16 21.97 47.61 -7.90
N ALA A 17 21.33 46.47 -8.12
CA ALA A 17 19.92 46.38 -8.43
C ALA A 17 19.24 45.71 -7.23
N GLY A 18 18.66 46.54 -6.35
CA GLY A 18 17.65 46.10 -5.41
C GLY A 18 16.36 45.90 -6.18
N CYS A 19 15.88 44.67 -6.23
CA CYS A 19 14.48 44.39 -6.48
C CYS A 19 13.92 44.00 -5.11
N GLY A 20 13.39 45.00 -4.42
CA GLY A 20 12.47 44.76 -3.32
C GLY A 20 11.16 44.38 -3.99
N ASP A 21 10.74 43.12 -3.82
CA ASP A 21 9.37 42.77 -4.10
C ASP A 21 8.52 43.49 -3.04
N GLU A 22 7.69 44.40 -3.54
CA GLU A 22 6.61 45.05 -2.81
C GLU A 22 5.69 43.95 -2.25
N SER A 23 5.79 43.72 -0.94
CA SER A 23 4.75 43.01 -0.21
C SER A 23 3.55 43.96 -0.10
N ASP A 24 2.48 43.67 -0.83
CA ASP A 24 1.17 44.35 -0.72
C ASP A 24 0.42 44.00 0.59
N ASP A 25 1.12 43.53 1.61
CA ASP A 25 0.56 43.31 2.93
C ASP A 25 0.52 44.64 3.69
N LEU A 26 -0.65 45.29 3.62
CA LEU A 26 -1.01 46.35 4.55
C LEU A 26 -0.92 45.82 5.99
N PRO A 27 -0.37 46.60 6.94
CA PRO A 27 -0.35 46.20 8.34
C PRO A 27 -1.79 46.08 8.86
N VAL A 28 -2.21 44.85 9.13
CA VAL A 28 -3.56 44.54 9.63
C VAL A 28 -3.74 45.15 11.02
N ASP A 29 -4.53 46.21 11.11
CA ASP A 29 -5.01 46.75 12.39
C ASP A 29 -5.94 45.71 13.03
N GLY A 30 -5.61 45.31 14.27
CA GLY A 30 -6.14 44.13 14.95
C GLY A 30 -7.57 44.26 15.46
N ARG A 31 -8.49 44.85 14.68
CA ARG A 31 -9.93 44.91 14.99
C ARG A 31 -10.78 44.98 13.72
N GLU A 32 -10.85 43.87 12.98
CA GLU A 32 -12.01 43.55 12.15
C GLU A 32 -12.14 42.02 12.08
N PHE A 33 -13.22 41.53 12.68
CA PHE A 33 -13.63 40.13 12.65
C PHE A 33 -14.30 39.90 11.29
N ASP A 34 -13.49 39.83 10.22
CA ASP A 34 -13.96 39.47 8.89
C ASP A 34 -14.24 37.97 8.86
N GLY A 35 -15.40 37.62 8.30
CA GLY A 35 -15.98 36.29 8.30
C GLY A 35 -14.94 35.27 7.83
N VAL A 36 -14.56 34.39 8.74
CA VAL A 36 -13.78 33.18 8.46
C VAL A 36 -14.44 32.47 7.30
N THR A 37 -13.87 32.64 6.11
CA THR A 37 -14.09 31.69 5.04
C THR A 37 -13.42 30.43 5.57
N TYR A 38 -14.20 29.46 6.03
CA TYR A 38 -13.69 28.15 6.42
C TYR A 38 -12.86 27.67 5.22
N SER A 39 -11.54 27.63 5.37
CA SER A 39 -10.69 27.19 4.26
C SER A 39 -11.12 25.77 3.92
N GLU A 40 -11.51 25.55 2.66
CA GLU A 40 -11.81 24.21 2.18
C GLU A 40 -10.65 23.28 2.54
N ARG A 41 -10.99 22.07 3.01
CA ARG A 41 -9.99 21.08 3.39
C ARG A 41 -9.08 20.80 2.19
N ALA A 42 -7.77 20.89 2.43
CA ALA A 42 -6.80 20.55 1.40
C ALA A 42 -6.94 19.07 0.98
N PRO A 43 -6.75 18.75 -0.32
CA PRO A 43 -6.86 17.38 -0.79
C PRO A 43 -5.79 16.49 -0.17
N TYR A 44 -6.14 15.22 0.04
CA TYR A 44 -5.21 14.22 0.58
C TYR A 44 -4.35 13.65 -0.55
N GLN A 45 -3.02 13.79 -0.40
CA GLN A 45 -2.07 13.59 -1.50
C GLN A 45 -1.05 12.52 -1.17
N GLY A 46 -0.63 11.79 -2.20
CA GLY A 46 0.34 10.70 -2.07
C GLY A 46 0.78 10.13 -3.41
N ARG A 47 1.33 8.91 -3.37
CA ARG A 47 1.82 8.20 -4.56
C ARG A 47 1.52 6.71 -4.52
N VAL A 48 1.34 6.10 -5.69
CA VAL A 48 1.26 4.66 -5.91
C VAL A 48 2.53 4.19 -6.61
N ILE A 49 3.29 3.25 -6.00
CA ILE A 49 4.67 2.94 -6.41
C ILE A 49 4.93 1.43 -6.46
N ASP A 50 4.91 0.88 -7.67
CA ASP A 50 5.52 -0.40 -8.08
C ASP A 50 6.56 -0.19 -9.20
N GLY A 51 6.87 1.07 -9.50
CA GLY A 51 7.44 1.57 -10.75
C GLY A 51 6.83 2.93 -11.12
N TYR A 52 6.20 3.62 -10.16
CA TYR A 52 5.16 4.64 -10.35
C TYR A 52 3.99 4.16 -11.23
N LEU A 53 2.81 4.06 -10.63
CA LEU A 53 1.63 3.56 -11.32
C LEU A 53 0.70 4.71 -11.70
N ASN A 54 0.52 4.93 -12.99
CA ASN A 54 -0.45 5.85 -13.56
C ASN A 54 -1.77 5.10 -13.85
N ASN A 55 -2.92 5.73 -13.64
CA ASN A 55 -4.25 5.12 -13.77
C ASN A 55 -4.49 3.90 -12.85
N ALA A 56 -3.90 3.86 -11.66
CA ALA A 56 -4.36 2.97 -10.59
C ALA A 56 -5.47 3.66 -9.77
N ARG A 57 -6.52 2.93 -9.38
CA ARG A 57 -7.56 3.46 -8.49
C ARG A 57 -7.03 3.52 -7.06
N VAL A 58 -7.24 4.63 -6.38
CA VAL A 58 -6.88 4.85 -4.98
C VAL A 58 -8.14 5.19 -4.19
N TRP A 59 -8.29 4.65 -2.99
CA TRP A 59 -9.37 5.04 -2.08
C TRP A 59 -8.91 5.02 -0.62
N LEU A 60 -9.66 5.72 0.21
CA LEU A 60 -9.52 5.72 1.65
C LEU A 60 -10.54 4.72 2.24
N ASP A 61 -10.06 3.66 2.88
CA ASP A 61 -10.90 2.58 3.43
C ASP A 61 -11.43 2.99 4.81
N LEU A 62 -12.68 3.46 4.84
CA LEU A 62 -13.34 4.01 6.02
C LEU A 62 -14.10 2.95 6.81
N ASP A 63 -14.64 1.93 6.12
CA ASP A 63 -15.42 0.86 6.73
C ASP A 63 -14.57 -0.35 7.17
N GLY A 64 -13.28 -0.35 6.80
CA GLY A 64 -12.30 -1.34 7.21
C GLY A 64 -12.41 -2.68 6.47
N ASN A 65 -13.13 -2.75 5.34
CA ASN A 65 -13.24 -3.96 4.56
C ASN A 65 -12.10 -4.10 3.51
N GLY A 66 -11.37 -3.01 3.25
CA GLY A 66 -10.24 -2.97 2.33
C GLY A 66 -10.59 -3.03 0.85
N GLN A 67 -11.88 -2.94 0.51
CA GLN A 67 -12.44 -2.78 -0.84
C GLN A 67 -13.15 -1.43 -0.91
N TYR A 68 -13.20 -0.85 -2.11
CA TYR A 68 -13.90 0.41 -2.29
C TYR A 68 -15.41 0.25 -2.10
N THR A 69 -16.02 1.14 -1.30
CA THR A 69 -17.47 1.22 -1.14
C THR A 69 -18.04 2.48 -1.80
N ALA A 70 -18.85 2.31 -2.86
CA ALA A 70 -19.43 3.40 -3.67
C ALA A 70 -20.54 4.23 -2.97
N GLY A 71 -20.89 3.87 -1.73
CA GLY A 71 -21.88 4.56 -0.92
C GLY A 71 -23.27 3.87 -0.88
N PRO A 72 -24.07 4.19 0.14
CA PRO A 72 -23.71 5.00 1.30
C PRO A 72 -22.75 4.26 2.25
N VAL A 73 -21.87 4.99 2.94
CA VAL A 73 -21.01 4.47 4.01
C VAL A 73 -21.38 5.14 5.33
N GLU A 74 -21.72 4.33 6.33
CA GLU A 74 -22.02 4.80 7.69
C GLU A 74 -20.77 4.72 8.57
N ILE A 75 -20.39 5.85 9.18
CA ILE A 75 -19.26 5.95 10.10
C ILE A 75 -19.77 6.30 11.49
N GLU A 76 -19.50 5.44 12.47
CA GLU A 76 -19.73 5.74 13.88
C GLU A 76 -18.64 6.70 14.38
N LEU A 77 -19.05 7.84 14.92
CA LEU A 77 -18.17 8.85 15.49
C LEU A 77 -17.92 8.56 16.97
N ASP A 78 -16.83 9.09 17.52
CA ASP A 78 -16.52 9.04 18.95
C ASP A 78 -17.63 9.61 19.86
N SER A 79 -18.47 10.48 19.31
CA SER A 79 -19.65 11.03 20.00
C SER A 79 -20.80 10.02 20.17
N GLY A 80 -20.71 8.85 19.53
CA GLY A 80 -21.78 7.85 19.41
C GLY A 80 -22.83 8.18 18.35
N ASN A 81 -22.65 9.26 17.59
CA ASN A 81 -23.49 9.59 16.45
C ASN A 81 -22.95 8.94 15.16
N THR A 82 -23.80 8.85 14.13
CA THR A 82 -23.41 8.35 12.81
C THR A 82 -23.26 9.50 11.81
N HIS A 83 -22.15 9.51 11.08
CA HIS A 83 -21.95 10.33 9.88
C HIS A 83 -22.12 9.45 8.64
N ILE A 84 -22.81 9.94 7.61
CA ILE A 84 -23.10 9.17 6.40
C ILE A 84 -22.40 9.83 5.22
N LEU A 85 -21.58 9.07 4.50
CA LEU A 85 -21.01 9.47 3.22
C LEU A 85 -21.89 8.89 2.12
N GLU A 86 -22.78 9.73 1.57
CA GLU A 86 -23.76 9.34 0.55
C GLU A 86 -23.09 8.84 -0.74
N ASP A 87 -22.00 9.49 -1.15
CA ASP A 87 -21.23 9.16 -2.37
C ASP A 87 -20.15 8.10 -2.14
N GLY A 88 -20.13 7.50 -0.95
CA GLY A 88 -19.18 6.45 -0.59
C GLY A 88 -17.81 6.95 -0.13
N GLU A 89 -16.83 6.06 -0.20
CA GLU A 89 -15.48 6.34 0.23
C GLU A 89 -14.78 7.33 -0.70
N PRO A 90 -13.96 8.26 -0.18
CA PRO A 90 -13.11 9.11 -1.00
C PRO A 90 -12.23 8.27 -1.94
N THR A 91 -12.27 8.55 -3.25
CA THR A 91 -11.52 7.80 -4.27
C THR A 91 -11.03 8.70 -5.40
N VAL A 92 -9.94 8.30 -6.07
CA VAL A 92 -9.34 9.01 -7.22
C VAL A 92 -8.49 8.06 -8.06
N MET A 93 -8.25 8.40 -9.33
CA MET A 93 -7.22 7.74 -10.15
C MET A 93 -5.86 8.42 -9.95
N SER A 94 -4.81 7.63 -9.76
CA SER A 94 -3.44 8.12 -9.80
C SER A 94 -3.04 8.58 -11.21
N GLY A 95 -2.16 9.58 -11.28
CA GLY A 95 -1.63 10.16 -12.50
C GLY A 95 -0.11 9.97 -12.62
N PRO A 96 0.56 10.78 -13.47
CA PRO A 96 2.01 10.70 -13.69
C PRO A 96 2.84 10.78 -12.39
N GLY A 97 3.93 10.01 -12.33
CA GLY A 97 4.74 9.76 -11.14
C GLY A 97 3.98 9.02 -10.05
N GLY A 98 2.90 8.31 -10.42
CA GLY A 98 1.96 7.65 -9.52
C GLY A 98 1.24 8.57 -8.56
N ARG A 99 1.22 9.88 -8.81
CA ARG A 99 0.70 10.89 -7.88
C ARG A 99 -0.82 10.84 -7.83
N PHE A 100 -1.39 11.03 -6.65
CA PHE A 100 -2.83 11.26 -6.51
C PHE A 100 -3.10 12.48 -5.62
N SER A 101 -4.28 13.07 -5.82
CA SER A 101 -4.82 14.19 -5.03
C SER A 101 -6.30 13.93 -4.83
N MET A 102 -6.66 13.37 -3.69
CA MET A 102 -8.01 12.91 -3.36
C MET A 102 -8.80 14.00 -2.66
N ASP A 103 -10.01 14.26 -3.14
CA ASP A 103 -10.95 15.11 -2.42
C ASP A 103 -11.46 14.36 -1.18
N VAL A 104 -11.30 14.97 -0.01
CA VAL A 104 -11.68 14.43 1.29
C VAL A 104 -12.64 15.36 2.03
N SER A 105 -13.31 16.27 1.30
CA SER A 105 -14.33 17.16 1.85
C SER A 105 -15.50 16.41 2.51
N ALA A 106 -15.81 15.19 2.03
CA ALA A 106 -16.82 14.31 2.62
C ALA A 106 -16.52 13.89 4.09
N LEU A 107 -15.28 14.09 4.55
CA LEU A 107 -14.85 13.85 5.93
C LEU A 107 -15.11 15.05 6.87
N ASP A 108 -15.59 16.18 6.34
CA ASP A 108 -16.06 17.29 7.15
C ASP A 108 -17.44 16.94 7.72
N VAL A 109 -17.49 16.85 9.06
CA VAL A 109 -18.67 16.41 9.79
C VAL A 109 -19.41 17.66 10.28
N PRO A 110 -20.75 17.71 10.19
CA PRO A 110 -21.51 18.81 10.77
C PRO A 110 -21.17 18.99 12.26
N PRO A 111 -20.83 20.19 12.74
CA PRO A 111 -20.42 20.41 14.14
C PRO A 111 -21.47 19.99 15.18
N SER A 112 -22.73 19.83 14.77
CA SER A 112 -23.81 19.31 15.62
C SER A 112 -23.75 17.80 15.86
N ILE A 113 -22.97 17.05 15.08
CA ILE A 113 -22.92 15.57 15.09
C ILE A 113 -21.56 15.09 15.65
N GLY A 114 -20.45 15.76 15.31
CA GLY A 114 -19.15 15.42 15.85
C GLY A 114 -18.01 16.27 15.29
N ALA A 115 -16.78 15.91 15.67
CA ALA A 115 -15.57 16.48 15.07
C ALA A 115 -15.36 15.91 13.66
N ASN A 116 -14.67 16.66 12.81
CA ASN A 116 -14.34 16.17 11.48
C ASN A 116 -13.44 14.93 11.58
N LEU A 117 -13.61 13.99 10.64
CA LEU A 117 -12.75 12.82 10.51
C LEU A 117 -11.39 13.23 9.94
N ASP A 118 -10.29 12.67 10.44
CA ASP A 118 -8.95 12.86 9.87
C ASP A 118 -8.66 11.76 8.86
N PRO A 119 -8.35 12.06 7.57
CA PRO A 119 -8.03 11.04 6.59
C PRO A 119 -6.80 10.22 6.97
N ARG A 120 -5.93 10.73 7.85
CA ARG A 120 -4.74 10.02 8.33
C ARG A 120 -5.06 8.90 9.31
N ASP A 121 -6.29 8.82 9.81
CA ASP A 121 -6.71 7.74 10.72
C ASP A 121 -7.14 6.48 9.95
N TYR A 122 -7.25 6.56 8.63
CA TYR A 122 -7.72 5.48 7.77
C TYR A 122 -6.62 4.99 6.81
N PRO A 123 -6.57 3.67 6.51
CA PRO A 123 -5.62 3.14 5.55
C PRO A 123 -5.98 3.54 4.12
N LEU A 124 -4.96 3.68 3.29
CA LEU A 124 -5.11 3.86 1.85
C LEU A 124 -4.97 2.51 1.15
N TYR A 125 -5.75 2.33 0.09
CA TYR A 125 -5.63 1.20 -0.83
C TYR A 125 -5.44 1.70 -2.26
N ALA A 126 -4.74 0.90 -3.05
CA ALA A 126 -4.62 1.11 -4.49
C ALA A 126 -4.83 -0.21 -5.24
N LEU A 127 -5.62 -0.15 -6.32
CA LEU A 127 -5.84 -1.23 -7.26
C LEU A 127 -5.18 -0.88 -8.60
N ALA A 128 -4.22 -1.69 -8.99
CA ALA A 128 -3.72 -1.70 -10.37
C ALA A 128 -4.70 -2.48 -11.25
N ILE A 129 -5.09 -1.91 -12.38
CA ILE A 129 -6.13 -2.40 -13.29
C ILE A 129 -5.47 -2.93 -14.57
N PRO A 130 -5.67 -4.22 -14.92
CA PRO A 130 -5.08 -4.83 -16.10
C PRO A 130 -5.35 -4.02 -17.38
N GLY A 131 -4.30 -3.77 -18.16
CA GLY A 131 -4.38 -3.08 -19.44
C GLY A 131 -4.69 -1.58 -19.36
N GLN A 132 -4.99 -1.03 -18.17
CA GLN A 132 -5.32 0.38 -17.97
C GLN A 132 -4.28 1.10 -17.11
N THR A 133 -3.89 0.49 -15.99
CA THR A 133 -2.81 1.01 -15.16
C THR A 133 -1.49 0.84 -15.90
N LEU A 134 -0.73 1.93 -16.00
CA LEU A 134 0.57 1.98 -16.63
C LEU A 134 1.65 2.10 -15.57
N GLU A 135 2.64 1.23 -15.63
CA GLU A 135 3.87 1.32 -14.85
C GLU A 135 4.90 2.18 -15.61
N GLU A 136 5.43 3.23 -14.99
CA GLU A 136 6.44 4.08 -15.61
C GLU A 136 7.80 3.39 -15.61
N ARG A 137 8.31 3.03 -16.80
CA ARG A 137 9.65 2.45 -16.93
C ARG A 137 10.60 3.40 -17.64
N SER A 138 11.90 3.17 -17.45
CA SER A 138 12.96 3.96 -18.10
C SER A 138 12.93 3.91 -19.64
N TYR A 139 12.30 2.87 -20.20
CA TYR A 139 12.14 2.64 -21.64
C TYR A 139 10.71 2.89 -22.14
N GLY A 140 9.84 3.46 -21.30
CA GLY A 140 8.45 3.81 -21.63
C GLY A 140 7.45 3.10 -20.73
N ASP A 141 6.25 3.69 -20.65
CA ASP A 141 5.17 3.19 -19.81
C ASP A 141 4.67 1.83 -20.31
N GLU A 142 4.51 0.87 -19.40
CA GLU A 142 4.05 -0.48 -19.68
C GLU A 142 2.72 -0.77 -18.96
N PRO A 143 1.66 -1.22 -19.68
CA PRO A 143 0.43 -1.62 -19.02
C PRO A 143 0.64 -2.83 -18.12
N VAL A 144 0.11 -2.79 -16.90
CA VAL A 144 0.11 -3.96 -16.03
C VAL A 144 -0.74 -5.08 -16.64
N SER A 145 -0.24 -6.30 -16.62
CA SER A 145 -0.91 -7.45 -17.26
C SER A 145 -1.96 -8.12 -16.37
N ARG A 146 -1.83 -7.96 -15.05
CA ARG A 146 -2.74 -8.49 -14.04
C ARG A 146 -2.99 -7.44 -12.97
N ALA A 147 -4.12 -7.56 -12.32
CA ALA A 147 -4.53 -6.71 -11.22
C ALA A 147 -3.72 -7.07 -9.99
N PHE A 148 -3.46 -6.09 -9.14
CA PHE A 148 -2.94 -6.32 -7.80
C PHE A 148 -3.38 -5.20 -6.88
N LEU A 149 -3.53 -5.55 -5.60
CA LEU A 149 -3.94 -4.64 -4.54
C LEU A 149 -2.75 -4.30 -3.66
N MET A 150 -2.59 -3.01 -3.38
CA MET A 150 -1.61 -2.50 -2.43
C MET A 150 -2.31 -1.69 -1.35
N SER A 151 -1.68 -1.57 -0.20
CA SER A 151 -2.18 -0.76 0.91
C SER A 151 -1.06 0.00 1.62
N ALA A 152 -1.46 1.02 2.36
CA ALA A 152 -0.62 1.73 3.30
C ALA A 152 -1.36 1.92 4.63
N SER A 153 -0.62 1.85 5.73
CA SER A 153 -1.17 2.09 7.06
C SER A 153 -1.74 3.52 7.19
N PRO A 154 -2.64 3.77 8.15
CA PRO A 154 -3.07 5.12 8.50
C PRO A 154 -1.89 6.09 8.60
N GLY A 155 -2.03 7.26 7.95
CA GLY A 155 -1.05 8.34 7.94
C GLY A 155 0.13 8.15 6.97
N VAL A 156 0.23 7.01 6.29
CA VAL A 156 1.25 6.75 5.26
C VAL A 156 0.65 6.99 3.87
N THR A 157 1.21 7.93 3.11
CA THR A 157 0.67 8.37 1.82
C THR A 157 1.35 7.78 0.59
N ASN A 158 2.45 7.04 0.77
CA ASN A 158 3.02 6.22 -0.29
C ASN A 158 2.40 4.82 -0.22
N ILE A 159 1.73 4.41 -1.28
CA ILE A 159 1.14 3.08 -1.42
C ILE A 159 2.07 2.25 -2.29
N THR A 160 2.74 1.28 -1.68
CA THR A 160 3.78 0.46 -2.31
C THR A 160 3.65 -1.00 -1.89
N PRO A 161 4.30 -1.95 -2.58
CA PRO A 161 4.36 -3.34 -2.10
C PRO A 161 4.98 -3.47 -0.71
N LEU A 162 5.93 -2.59 -0.36
CA LEU A 162 6.61 -2.58 0.94
C LEU A 162 5.73 -2.02 2.07
N THR A 163 4.94 -0.97 1.81
CA THR A 163 3.95 -0.46 2.79
C THR A 163 2.81 -1.44 2.97
N THR A 164 2.45 -2.19 1.91
CA THR A 164 1.47 -3.27 1.97
C THR A 164 1.95 -4.35 2.91
N LEU A 165 3.17 -4.84 2.70
CA LEU A 165 3.82 -5.80 3.58
C LEU A 165 3.89 -5.28 5.02
N ALA A 166 4.34 -4.04 5.23
CA ALA A 166 4.48 -3.47 6.57
C ALA A 166 3.14 -3.39 7.31
N ARG A 167 2.06 -2.99 6.61
CA ARG A 167 0.71 -2.93 7.17
C ARG A 167 0.21 -4.32 7.56
N PHE A 168 0.25 -5.29 6.65
CA PHE A 168 -0.28 -6.63 6.93
C PHE A 168 0.58 -7.40 7.95
N ARG A 169 1.89 -7.12 8.05
CA ARG A 169 2.71 -7.60 9.16
C ARG A 169 2.20 -7.09 10.51
N SER A 170 1.87 -5.79 10.60
CA SER A 170 1.30 -5.21 11.81
C SER A 170 -0.05 -5.84 12.18
N LEU A 171 -0.95 -5.99 11.20
CA LEU A 171 -2.26 -6.62 11.40
C LEU A 171 -2.13 -8.08 11.84
N ALA A 172 -1.24 -8.85 11.21
CA ALA A 172 -1.01 -10.25 11.58
C ALA A 172 -0.50 -10.39 13.02
N GLY A 173 0.36 -9.47 13.47
CA GLY A 173 0.85 -9.42 14.85
C GLY A 173 -0.26 -9.12 15.87
N GLN A 174 -1.25 -8.31 15.51
CA GLN A 174 -2.40 -8.00 16.36
C GLN A 174 -3.37 -9.18 16.48
N TRP A 175 -3.54 -9.96 15.40
CA TRP A 175 -4.53 -11.05 15.34
C TRP A 175 -3.99 -12.38 15.87
N ASN A 176 -2.68 -12.61 15.79
CA ASN A 176 -2.05 -13.87 16.19
C ASN A 176 -1.30 -13.74 17.53
N THR A 177 -2.02 -13.37 18.60
CA THR A 177 -1.44 -13.20 19.94
C THR A 177 -0.93 -14.50 20.56
N GLU A 178 -1.43 -15.66 20.12
CA GLU A 178 -1.03 -16.98 20.63
C GLU A 178 0.23 -17.55 19.94
N ASN A 179 0.46 -17.24 18.66
CA ASN A 179 1.66 -17.61 17.91
C ASN A 179 2.18 -16.40 17.12
N PRO A 180 2.73 -15.38 17.80
CA PRO A 180 3.20 -14.17 17.14
C PRO A 180 4.20 -14.52 16.04
N ILE A 181 4.13 -13.81 14.92
CA ILE A 181 5.14 -13.93 13.88
C ILE A 181 6.47 -13.49 14.50
N PRO A 182 7.52 -14.34 14.53
CA PRO A 182 8.77 -14.00 15.19
C PRO A 182 9.40 -12.73 14.60
N ASP A 183 9.87 -11.80 15.44
CA ASP A 183 10.49 -10.54 14.97
C ASP A 183 11.68 -10.79 14.03
N ASN A 184 12.44 -11.86 14.27
CA ASN A 184 13.60 -12.25 13.45
C ASN A 184 13.24 -12.82 12.07
N ARG A 185 11.96 -13.11 11.81
CA ARG A 185 11.50 -13.61 10.51
C ARG A 185 11.82 -12.65 9.38
N PHE A 186 11.85 -11.36 9.69
CA PHE A 186 12.03 -10.30 8.71
C PHE A 186 13.40 -9.64 8.78
N ALA A 187 14.40 -10.33 9.35
CA ALA A 187 15.77 -9.82 9.46
C ALA A 187 16.36 -9.47 8.08
N ASP A 188 15.93 -10.14 7.01
CA ASP A 188 16.38 -9.84 5.66
C ASP A 188 15.85 -8.49 5.14
N LEU A 189 14.81 -7.92 5.77
CA LEU A 189 14.34 -6.55 5.51
C LEU A 189 15.09 -5.50 6.34
N ASP A 190 16.05 -5.88 7.17
CA ASP A 190 16.84 -4.94 7.96
C ASP A 190 17.58 -3.96 7.04
N GLY A 191 17.49 -2.68 7.39
CA GLY A 191 18.07 -1.58 6.61
C GLY A 191 17.19 -1.06 5.47
N ILE A 192 16.08 -1.73 5.15
CA ILE A 192 15.12 -1.26 4.14
C ILE A 192 14.10 -0.32 4.78
N ASN A 193 13.87 0.82 4.14
CA ASN A 193 12.78 1.71 4.54
C ASN A 193 11.48 1.33 3.83
N LEU A 194 10.60 0.62 4.53
CA LEU A 194 9.33 0.14 3.98
C LEU A 194 8.32 1.25 3.63
N TRP A 195 8.54 2.48 4.08
CA TRP A 195 7.57 3.58 4.01
C TRP A 195 7.92 4.65 2.97
N LYS A 196 9.18 4.68 2.50
CA LYS A 196 9.67 5.69 1.58
C LYS A 196 9.43 5.28 0.12
N ASP A 197 9.44 6.30 -0.72
CA ASP A 197 9.61 6.14 -2.16
C ASP A 197 11.02 5.58 -2.44
N TYR A 198 11.09 4.26 -2.64
CA TYR A 198 12.34 3.54 -2.86
C TYR A 198 12.98 3.86 -4.23
N ILE A 199 12.17 4.30 -5.21
CA ILE A 199 12.66 4.74 -6.53
C ILE A 199 13.40 6.06 -6.37
N LEU A 200 12.78 7.05 -5.73
CA LEU A 200 13.41 8.33 -5.46
C LEU A 200 14.64 8.22 -4.56
N ALA A 201 14.62 7.25 -3.63
CA ALA A 201 15.75 6.96 -2.76
C ALA A 201 16.93 6.26 -3.47
N ASN A 202 16.74 5.77 -4.71
CA ASN A 202 17.67 4.89 -5.41
C ASN A 202 18.07 3.67 -4.56
N ASP A 203 17.09 3.06 -3.88
CA ASP A 203 17.30 1.85 -3.11
C ASP A 203 16.98 0.63 -3.98
N ASP A 204 17.99 0.17 -4.73
CA ASP A 204 17.86 -0.95 -5.68
C ASP A 204 17.40 -2.24 -5.01
N ARG A 205 17.76 -2.44 -3.73
CA ARG A 205 17.35 -3.63 -2.96
C ARG A 205 15.87 -3.57 -2.62
N ALA A 206 15.42 -2.44 -2.08
CA ALA A 206 14.00 -2.20 -1.83
C ALA A 206 13.18 -2.28 -3.13
N HIS A 207 13.72 -1.76 -4.24
CA HIS A 207 13.11 -1.85 -5.55
C HIS A 207 12.94 -3.31 -5.99
N ALA A 208 14.00 -4.12 -5.96
CA ALA A 208 13.93 -5.53 -6.37
C ALA A 208 12.92 -6.34 -5.54
N TYR A 209 12.88 -6.14 -4.21
CA TYR A 209 11.88 -6.77 -3.36
C TYR A 209 10.47 -6.27 -3.65
N ALA A 210 10.27 -4.96 -3.84
CA ALA A 210 8.96 -4.40 -4.14
C ALA A 210 8.37 -4.99 -5.43
N ARG A 211 9.17 -5.05 -6.50
CA ARG A 211 8.78 -5.65 -7.79
C ARG A 211 8.39 -7.12 -7.65
N ALA A 212 9.18 -7.91 -6.92
CA ALA A 212 8.87 -9.31 -6.68
C ALA A 212 7.58 -9.49 -5.86
N LEU A 213 7.38 -8.66 -4.84
CA LEU A 213 6.14 -8.64 -4.04
C LEU A 213 4.93 -8.26 -4.89
N ALA A 214 5.04 -7.27 -5.78
CA ALA A 214 3.94 -6.90 -6.69
C ALA A 214 3.58 -8.03 -7.65
N ARG A 215 4.57 -8.68 -8.26
CA ARG A 215 4.36 -9.87 -9.10
C ARG A 215 3.68 -11.00 -8.34
N PHE A 216 4.09 -11.24 -7.08
CA PHE A 216 3.42 -12.21 -6.22
C PHE A 216 1.98 -11.78 -5.94
N MET A 217 1.72 -10.56 -5.48
CA MET A 217 0.36 -10.05 -5.24
C MET A 217 -0.55 -10.18 -6.47
N ALA A 218 -0.01 -9.94 -7.67
CA ALA A 218 -0.72 -10.08 -8.93
C ALA A 218 -1.07 -11.55 -9.28
N SER A 219 -0.25 -12.51 -8.85
CA SER A 219 -0.55 -13.93 -9.03
C SER A 219 -1.68 -14.41 -8.11
N GLN A 220 -1.88 -13.74 -6.96
CA GLN A 220 -2.91 -14.10 -5.99
C GLN A 220 -4.32 -13.63 -6.39
N ILE A 221 -4.44 -12.69 -7.34
CA ILE A 221 -5.77 -12.22 -7.78
C ILE A 221 -6.42 -13.29 -8.67
N PRO A 222 -7.66 -13.73 -8.39
CA PRO A 222 -8.36 -14.72 -9.21
C PRO A 222 -8.51 -14.29 -10.67
N ASP A 223 -8.42 -15.24 -11.60
CA ASP A 223 -8.53 -14.95 -13.05
C ASP A 223 -9.88 -14.32 -13.42
N GLY A 224 -10.98 -14.79 -12.83
CA GLY A 224 -12.30 -14.19 -13.06
C GLY A 224 -12.39 -12.72 -12.65
N TYR A 225 -11.61 -12.30 -11.64
CA TYR A 225 -11.53 -10.88 -11.25
C TYR A 225 -10.67 -10.09 -12.25
N ASN A 226 -9.53 -10.63 -12.69
CA ASN A 226 -8.72 -10.03 -13.74
C ASN A 226 -9.52 -9.80 -15.04
N ASP A 227 -10.25 -10.82 -15.49
CA ASP A 227 -11.08 -10.77 -16.69
C ASP A 227 -12.17 -9.70 -16.58
N TYR A 228 -12.79 -9.58 -15.40
CA TYR A 228 -13.80 -8.57 -15.14
C TYR A 228 -13.24 -7.14 -15.27
N LEU A 229 -12.09 -6.87 -14.62
CA LEU A 229 -11.43 -5.57 -14.67
C LEU A 229 -10.92 -5.23 -16.08
N ALA A 230 -10.38 -6.22 -16.80
CA ALA A 230 -9.87 -6.02 -18.16
C ALA A 230 -10.99 -5.80 -19.20
N GLY A 231 -12.13 -6.47 -19.04
CA GLY A 231 -13.13 -6.63 -20.10
C GLY A 231 -14.13 -5.49 -20.27
N ASN A 232 -14.27 -4.56 -19.32
CA ASN A 232 -15.49 -3.73 -19.21
C ASN A 232 -15.26 -2.21 -19.16
N GLY A 233 -14.04 -1.71 -19.38
CA GLY A 233 -13.75 -0.30 -19.08
C GLY A 233 -13.94 0.01 -17.59
N SER A 234 -13.75 -1.01 -16.74
CA SER A 234 -13.77 -0.90 -15.28
C SER A 234 -12.78 0.16 -14.86
N ASP A 235 -13.19 1.03 -13.95
CA ASP A 235 -12.30 2.00 -13.33
C ASP A 235 -11.82 1.51 -11.95
N GLY A 236 -12.14 0.28 -11.58
CA GLY A 236 -11.81 -0.36 -10.31
C GLY A 236 -12.77 -0.02 -9.17
N SER A 237 -13.89 0.65 -9.43
CA SER A 237 -14.88 1.03 -8.42
C SER A 237 -15.89 -0.07 -8.09
N GLU A 238 -15.76 -1.25 -8.69
CA GLU A 238 -16.76 -2.31 -8.55
C GLU A 238 -16.57 -3.08 -7.25
N ALA A 239 -17.41 -2.74 -6.27
CA ALA A 239 -17.42 -3.36 -4.95
C ALA A 239 -17.77 -4.86 -4.99
N SER A 240 -17.35 -5.60 -3.97
CA SER A 240 -17.77 -6.98 -3.68
C SER A 240 -17.27 -8.05 -4.66
N LEU A 241 -16.23 -7.78 -5.43
CA LEU A 241 -15.59 -8.77 -6.31
C LEU A 241 -14.75 -9.78 -5.52
N LEU A 242 -14.27 -9.38 -4.34
CA LEU A 242 -13.72 -10.27 -3.33
C LEU A 242 -14.73 -10.47 -2.20
N PRO A 243 -14.79 -11.66 -1.58
CA PRO A 243 -15.53 -11.83 -0.34
C PRO A 243 -15.02 -10.90 0.76
N ARG A 244 -15.83 -10.72 1.81
CA ARG A 244 -15.58 -9.73 2.88
C ARG A 244 -14.15 -9.75 3.43
N ASP A 245 -13.57 -10.93 3.61
CA ASP A 245 -12.22 -11.09 4.18
C ASP A 245 -11.13 -11.28 3.10
N GLY A 246 -11.49 -11.26 1.82
CA GLY A 246 -10.61 -11.61 0.70
C GLY A 246 -9.35 -10.73 0.64
N VAL A 247 -9.50 -9.42 0.84
CA VAL A 247 -8.36 -8.48 0.85
C VAL A 247 -7.38 -8.79 1.98
N TYR A 248 -7.90 -9.16 3.16
CA TYR A 248 -7.07 -9.55 4.29
C TYR A 248 -6.35 -10.88 4.03
N LEU A 249 -7.03 -11.87 3.45
CA LEU A 249 -6.42 -13.14 3.08
C LEU A 249 -5.27 -12.96 2.07
N LEU A 250 -5.47 -12.12 1.06
CA LEU A 250 -4.42 -11.76 0.10
C LEU A 250 -3.23 -11.10 0.79
N GLY A 251 -3.47 -10.11 1.66
CA GLY A 251 -2.43 -9.44 2.43
C GLY A 251 -1.67 -10.39 3.37
N TYR A 252 -2.37 -11.31 4.03
CA TYR A 252 -1.73 -12.34 4.86
C TYR A 252 -0.92 -13.34 4.05
N SER A 253 -1.35 -13.69 2.83
CA SER A 253 -0.55 -14.52 1.92
C SER A 253 0.81 -13.86 1.63
N VAL A 254 0.84 -12.54 1.41
CA VAL A 254 2.11 -11.80 1.23
C VAL A 254 3.02 -11.96 2.44
N VAL A 255 2.49 -11.75 3.65
CA VAL A 255 3.27 -11.89 4.90
C VAL A 255 3.77 -13.31 5.11
N GLN A 256 2.98 -14.33 4.74
CA GLN A 256 3.35 -15.72 4.93
C GLN A 256 4.44 -16.20 3.97
N ASN A 257 4.52 -15.61 2.78
CA ASN A 257 5.43 -16.05 1.71
C ASN A 257 6.61 -15.11 1.48
N VAL A 258 6.71 -14.00 2.23
CA VAL A 258 7.74 -12.98 2.00
C VAL A 258 9.17 -13.50 2.14
N ASP A 259 9.44 -14.42 3.06
CA ASP A 259 10.79 -14.98 3.26
C ASP A 259 11.25 -15.76 2.02
N GLU A 260 10.34 -16.53 1.41
CA GLU A 260 10.62 -17.27 0.19
C GLU A 260 10.81 -16.32 -1.00
N ILE A 261 9.97 -15.29 -1.12
CA ILE A 261 10.09 -14.26 -2.16
C ILE A 261 11.43 -13.53 -2.05
N ILE A 262 11.83 -13.11 -0.85
CA ILE A 262 13.12 -12.44 -0.58
C ILE A 262 14.27 -13.37 -0.91
N ALA A 263 14.23 -14.63 -0.46
CA ALA A 263 15.27 -15.61 -0.73
C ALA A 263 15.44 -15.85 -2.24
N ILE A 264 14.36 -15.85 -3.03
CA ILE A 264 14.41 -15.96 -4.49
C ILE A 264 15.09 -14.73 -5.11
N VAL A 265 14.75 -13.53 -4.66
CA VAL A 265 15.41 -12.29 -5.13
C VAL A 265 16.88 -12.31 -4.78
N ASP A 266 17.24 -12.62 -3.53
CA ASP A 266 18.62 -12.66 -3.06
C ASP A 266 19.46 -13.70 -3.80
N ALA A 267 18.88 -14.87 -4.11
CA ALA A 267 19.55 -15.90 -4.90
C ALA A 267 19.83 -15.47 -6.35
N ALA A 268 19.04 -14.53 -6.90
CA ALA A 268 19.25 -13.97 -8.22
C ALA A 268 20.28 -12.82 -8.25
N VAL A 269 20.68 -12.29 -7.09
CA VAL A 269 21.66 -11.21 -7.00
C VAL A 269 23.03 -11.71 -7.43
N SER A 270 23.62 -11.01 -8.40
CA SER A 270 25.00 -11.24 -8.83
C SER A 270 25.92 -10.13 -8.34
N GLY A 271 26.99 -10.49 -7.63
CA GLY A 271 27.98 -9.53 -7.14
C GLY A 271 27.47 -8.52 -6.09
N GLY A 272 26.35 -8.82 -5.43
CA GLY A 272 25.71 -7.93 -4.45
C GLY A 272 24.95 -6.75 -5.05
N ASN A 273 24.78 -6.71 -6.37
CA ASN A 273 24.10 -5.62 -7.06
C ASN A 273 22.62 -5.98 -7.35
N TYR A 274 21.72 -5.42 -6.55
CA TYR A 274 20.28 -5.61 -6.69
C TYR A 274 19.68 -4.95 -7.94
N GLY A 275 20.30 -3.88 -8.46
CA GLY A 275 19.82 -3.18 -9.66
C GLY A 275 19.93 -4.00 -10.95
N ASN A 276 20.65 -5.12 -10.90
CA ASN A 276 20.79 -6.06 -12.02
C ASN A 276 19.80 -7.24 -11.95
N VAL A 277 18.97 -7.34 -10.91
CA VAL A 277 18.02 -8.44 -10.77
C VAL A 277 16.89 -8.24 -11.78
N ASP A 278 16.76 -9.18 -12.72
CA ASP A 278 15.61 -9.26 -13.61
C ASP A 278 14.42 -9.85 -12.84
N THR A 279 13.66 -8.97 -12.21
CA THR A 279 12.52 -9.37 -11.37
C THR A 279 11.39 -9.99 -12.18
N ASP A 280 11.30 -9.72 -13.48
CA ASP A 280 10.24 -10.24 -14.35
C ASP A 280 10.48 -11.71 -14.72
N ALA A 281 11.75 -12.15 -14.71
CA ALA A 281 12.15 -13.53 -14.97
C ALA A 281 12.14 -14.44 -13.73
N LEU A 282 11.95 -13.91 -12.53
CA LEU A 282 11.94 -14.72 -11.30
C LEU A 282 10.74 -15.66 -11.26
N VAL A 283 10.99 -16.92 -10.90
CA VAL A 283 9.95 -17.90 -10.59
C VAL A 283 9.57 -17.73 -9.13
N LEU A 284 8.43 -17.10 -8.89
CA LEU A 284 7.91 -16.83 -7.55
C LEU A 284 7.02 -17.99 -7.06
N PRO A 285 6.74 -18.07 -5.74
CA PRO A 285 5.88 -19.12 -5.20
C PRO A 285 4.48 -19.05 -5.82
N ASP A 286 3.96 -20.22 -6.19
CA ASP A 286 2.59 -20.39 -6.67
C ASP A 286 1.72 -20.80 -5.47
N VAL A 287 0.91 -19.86 -4.99
CA VAL A 287 0.09 -20.01 -3.79
C VAL A 287 -1.36 -19.78 -4.18
N ASP A 288 -2.15 -20.84 -4.06
CA ASP A 288 -3.60 -20.77 -4.26
C ASP A 288 -4.27 -20.25 -2.98
N VAL A 289 -4.63 -18.97 -2.98
CA VAL A 289 -5.35 -18.35 -1.87
C VAL A 289 -6.85 -18.53 -2.13
N GLU A 290 -7.45 -19.42 -1.35
CA GLU A 290 -8.92 -19.59 -1.34
C GLU A 290 -9.58 -18.35 -0.73
N VAL A 291 -9.84 -17.35 -1.56
CA VAL A 291 -10.57 -16.14 -1.18
C VAL A 291 -12.07 -16.38 -1.06
N SER A 292 -12.62 -17.45 -1.68
CA SER A 292 -14.07 -17.64 -1.85
C SER A 292 -14.81 -18.22 -0.64
N ASN A 293 -14.15 -18.97 0.25
CA ASN A 293 -14.72 -19.50 1.50
C ASN A 293 -13.61 -20.28 2.23
N PRO A 294 -12.76 -19.64 3.05
CA PRO A 294 -11.74 -20.38 3.77
C PRO A 294 -12.43 -21.35 4.72
N ARG A 295 -12.36 -22.65 4.44
CA ARG A 295 -12.76 -23.69 5.41
C ARG A 295 -11.77 -23.65 6.56
N LEU A 296 -12.04 -22.79 7.53
CA LEU A 296 -11.25 -22.70 8.75
C LEU A 296 -11.41 -24.01 9.52
N LEU A 297 -10.31 -24.75 9.69
CA LEU A 297 -10.29 -25.91 10.57
C LEU A 297 -10.33 -25.42 12.03
N VAL A 298 -11.53 -25.16 12.54
CA VAL A 298 -11.75 -24.63 13.90
C VAL A 298 -11.50 -25.66 15.01
N SER A 299 -11.53 -26.95 14.69
CA SER A 299 -11.15 -27.99 15.62
C SER A 299 -10.76 -29.27 14.88
N GLN A 300 -9.79 -29.99 15.42
CA GLN A 300 -9.44 -31.33 14.96
C GLN A 300 -9.51 -32.28 16.16
N ARG A 301 -10.44 -33.25 16.13
CA ARG A 301 -10.51 -34.28 17.15
C ARG A 301 -9.70 -35.50 16.69
N ILE A 302 -8.50 -35.65 17.23
CA ILE A 302 -7.69 -36.83 17.01
C ILE A 302 -8.14 -37.91 18.00
N SER A 303 -8.70 -39.01 17.48
CA SER A 303 -9.04 -40.17 18.30
C SER A 303 -8.01 -41.27 18.08
N ALA A 304 -7.26 -41.63 19.13
CA ALA A 304 -6.48 -42.85 19.17
C ALA A 304 -7.37 -43.99 19.68
N ARG A 305 -7.44 -45.08 18.93
CA ARG A 305 -8.02 -46.34 19.42
C ARG A 305 -6.91 -47.37 19.56
N PRO A 306 -6.89 -48.16 20.64
CA PRO A 306 -5.95 -49.26 20.76
C PRO A 306 -6.33 -50.33 19.73
N THR A 307 -5.34 -50.91 19.06
CA THR A 307 -5.57 -52.00 18.09
C THR A 307 -5.75 -53.36 18.76
N ARG A 308 -5.40 -53.48 20.05
CA ARG A 308 -5.30 -54.78 20.75
C ARG A 308 -5.95 -54.84 22.14
N SER A 309 -6.44 -53.74 22.71
CA SER A 309 -7.11 -53.74 24.03
C SER A 309 -8.21 -52.67 24.13
N ASP A 310 -9.12 -52.82 25.11
CA ASP A 310 -10.14 -51.80 25.44
C ASP A 310 -9.61 -50.71 26.40
N THR A 311 -8.30 -50.58 26.55
CA THR A 311 -7.64 -49.66 27.48
C THR A 311 -6.81 -48.62 26.73
N LEU A 312 -6.73 -47.38 27.24
CA LEU A 312 -5.94 -46.30 26.63
C LEU A 312 -4.49 -46.76 26.34
N PRO A 313 -3.95 -46.52 25.13
CA PRO A 313 -2.64 -47.01 24.76
C PRO A 313 -1.55 -46.26 25.55
N THR A 314 -0.63 -47.01 26.17
CA THR A 314 0.45 -46.49 27.00
C THR A 314 1.80 -46.40 26.28
N ASN A 315 1.86 -46.81 25.01
CA ASN A 315 3.05 -46.76 24.17
C ASN A 315 2.68 -46.42 22.71
N THR A 316 3.66 -45.94 21.93
CA THR A 316 3.47 -45.50 20.53
C THR A 316 3.20 -46.65 19.55
N SER A 317 3.50 -47.89 19.95
CA SER A 317 3.33 -49.11 19.15
C SER A 317 1.87 -49.55 19.03
N ASP A 318 1.02 -49.12 19.97
CA ASP A 318 -0.39 -49.51 20.07
C ASP A 318 -1.37 -48.44 19.54
N LEU A 319 -0.84 -47.37 18.91
CA LEU A 319 -1.61 -46.27 18.34
C LEU A 319 -1.99 -46.52 16.88
N CYS A 320 -3.28 -46.44 16.58
CA CYS A 320 -3.78 -46.28 15.21
C CYS A 320 -4.44 -44.90 15.10
N VAL A 321 -3.89 -44.04 14.23
CA VAL A 321 -4.36 -42.67 14.04
C VAL A 321 -5.36 -42.65 12.90
N PHE A 322 -6.60 -42.27 13.20
CA PHE A 322 -7.63 -42.05 12.18
C PHE A 322 -7.89 -40.57 12.01
N ARG A 323 -7.81 -40.09 10.77
CA ARG A 323 -8.19 -38.73 10.40
C ARG A 323 -9.64 -38.75 9.93
N ARG A 324 -10.55 -38.09 10.66
CA ARG A 324 -11.86 -37.67 10.13
C ARG A 324 -11.77 -36.19 9.81
N THR A 325 -11.90 -35.86 8.53
CA THR A 325 -12.20 -34.52 8.03
C THR A 325 -13.63 -34.14 8.36
#